data_AF-A0A060SDC1-F1
#
_entry.id   AF-A0A060SDC1-F1
#
_cell.length_a   1.000
_cell.length_b   1.000
_cell.length_c   1.000
_cell.angle_alpha   90.00
_cell.angle_beta   90.00
_cell.angle_gamma   90.00
#
_symmetry.space_group_name_H-M   'P 1'
#
loop_
_entity.id
_entity.type
_entity.pdbx_description
1 polymer ?
#
loop_
_entity_poly.entity_id
_entity_poly.type
_entity_poly.pdbx_seq_one_letter_code
_entity_poly.pdbx_strand_id
1 'polypeptide(L)'
;MTYRAGDYLAILLHNPSRDVHRVISRFSLSPVQQIVLSAEGPTSLPVDKPIGVFSLLASYVELSQPATTRDLRILLSAESSKATKTALEDLPVAYAEKRPSLTVSVVEAPALSGKEHPFLGVASTFLATLRPGDMVQLAVRASAATFHPPEDISIPMIMFAAGSGLSPMRGFLQERSAQKKAGRDVAKSTLFFGCRSPEEDFLYSDSDLKEWQELGIVDVRPAFSRYPEKSFGCRYVQDRVWHDRELVKQAYDHQNARLFTCGSGKMAQGIKRVLTELIKESRGCSDDEAARLFERAIQGRYAIDIFE
;
A
#
# COMPACT_ATOMS: atom_id res chain seq x y z
N MET A 1 9.52 12.49 -3.60
CA MET A 1 9.10 11.18 -3.10
C MET A 1 8.38 10.32 -4.15
N THR A 2 9.10 9.55 -4.98
CA THR A 2 8.54 8.82 -6.15
C THR A 2 7.76 7.63 -5.67
N TYR A 3 6.58 7.41 -6.26
CA TYR A 3 5.85 6.17 -6.07
C TYR A 3 5.10 5.76 -7.35
N ARG A 4 4.78 4.48 -7.39
CA ARG A 4 3.91 3.79 -8.35
C ARG A 4 2.72 3.20 -7.62
N ALA A 5 1.61 2.99 -8.33
CA ALA A 5 0.50 2.26 -7.76
C ALA A 5 0.99 0.85 -7.36
N GLY A 6 0.72 0.44 -6.13
CA GLY A 6 1.22 -0.81 -5.55
C GLY A 6 2.37 -0.62 -4.53
N ASP A 7 3.07 0.51 -4.55
CA ASP A 7 4.09 0.81 -3.53
C ASP A 7 3.47 1.03 -2.15
N TYR A 8 4.27 0.80 -1.10
CA TYR A 8 3.87 0.98 0.29
C TYR A 8 4.27 2.36 0.82
N LEU A 9 3.49 2.89 1.76
CA LEU A 9 3.92 3.97 2.64
C LEU A 9 4.25 3.42 4.03
N ALA A 10 5.50 3.55 4.43
CA ALA A 10 5.92 3.35 5.81
C ALA A 10 5.65 4.63 6.59
N ILE A 11 4.76 4.56 7.59
CA ILE A 11 4.54 5.65 8.54
C ILE A 11 5.63 5.56 9.60
N LEU A 12 6.42 6.63 9.71
CA LEU A 12 7.52 6.71 10.65
C LEU A 12 6.98 7.24 11.97
N LEU A 13 7.13 6.43 13.00
CA LEU A 13 6.83 6.75 14.39
C LEU A 13 8.18 6.99 15.07
N HIS A 14 8.24 7.93 16.04
CA HIS A 14 9.39 8.28 16.92
C HIS A 14 10.74 7.59 16.65
N ASN A 15 11.80 8.35 16.39
CA ASN A 15 13.15 7.80 16.21
C ASN A 15 13.58 6.99 17.44
N PRO A 16 14.18 5.80 17.25
CA PRO A 16 14.73 5.02 18.35
C PRO A 16 15.75 5.82 19.16
N SER A 17 15.69 5.72 20.49
CA SER A 17 16.60 6.44 21.40
C SER A 17 18.07 6.23 21.03
N ARG A 18 18.46 5.03 20.55
CA ARG A 18 19.84 4.75 20.09
C ARG A 18 20.27 5.72 18.98
N ASP A 19 19.43 5.94 17.99
CA ASP A 19 19.79 6.74 16.81
C ASP A 19 19.80 8.23 17.16
N VAL A 20 18.92 8.66 18.06
CA VAL A 20 18.98 10.00 18.69
C VAL A 20 20.32 10.21 19.42
N HIS A 21 20.75 9.26 20.25
CA HIS A 21 22.03 9.36 20.97
C HIS A 21 23.24 9.36 20.02
N ARG A 22 23.20 8.63 18.91
CA ARG A 22 24.27 8.67 17.90
C ARG A 22 24.46 10.07 17.32
N VAL A 23 23.35 10.76 17.00
CA VAL A 23 23.38 12.13 16.48
C VAL A 23 23.90 13.10 17.54
N ILE A 24 23.40 13.00 18.77
CA ILE A 24 23.86 13.82 19.91
C ILE A 24 25.37 13.68 20.10
N SER A 25 25.90 12.46 20.13
CA SER A 25 27.34 12.21 20.24
C SER A 25 28.13 12.74 19.05
N ARG A 26 27.62 12.56 17.81
CA ARG A 26 28.29 13.00 16.58
C ARG A 26 28.50 14.51 16.52
N PHE A 27 27.56 15.28 17.07
CA PHE A 27 27.64 16.74 17.13
C PHE A 27 28.10 17.27 18.50
N SER A 28 28.48 16.36 19.41
CA SER A 28 28.95 16.71 20.77
C SER A 28 27.94 17.59 21.54
N LEU A 29 26.65 17.29 21.38
CA LEU A 29 25.56 17.97 22.06
C LEU A 29 25.22 17.29 23.38
N SER A 30 24.48 17.97 24.25
CA SER A 30 23.89 17.36 25.45
C SER A 30 22.41 16.97 25.21
N PRO A 31 21.94 15.79 25.66
CA PRO A 31 20.57 15.32 25.46
C PRO A 31 19.51 16.20 26.15
N VAL A 32 19.90 16.86 27.25
CA VAL A 32 19.03 17.79 28.01
C VAL A 32 19.17 19.24 27.56
N GLN A 33 20.09 19.52 26.63
CA GLN A 33 20.31 20.87 26.11
C GLN A 33 19.03 21.40 25.48
N GLN A 34 18.69 22.65 25.82
CA GLN A 34 17.62 23.38 25.18
C GLN A 34 18.20 24.23 24.05
N ILE A 35 17.53 24.22 22.90
CA ILE A 35 17.87 25.08 21.77
C ILE A 35 16.64 25.85 21.30
N VAL A 36 16.88 26.97 20.64
CA VAL A 36 15.84 27.75 19.95
C VAL A 36 16.18 27.74 18.47
N LEU A 37 15.25 27.27 17.65
CA LEU A 37 15.39 27.24 16.20
C LEU A 37 14.79 28.52 15.59
N SER A 38 15.40 29.02 14.53
CA SER A 38 14.83 30.05 13.66
C SER A 38 14.76 29.51 12.23
N ALA A 39 13.82 30.02 11.43
CA ALA A 39 13.65 29.63 10.04
C ALA A 39 13.35 30.84 9.16
N GLU A 40 13.98 30.91 7.99
CA GLU A 40 13.75 31.96 6.99
C GLU A 40 12.53 31.65 6.07
N GLY A 41 11.71 30.65 6.42
CA GLY A 41 10.53 30.23 5.68
C GLY A 41 9.65 29.20 6.42
N PRO A 42 8.56 28.72 5.79
CA PRO A 42 7.63 27.78 6.42
C PRO A 42 8.33 26.47 6.83
N THR A 43 8.15 26.06 8.09
CA THR A 43 8.76 24.85 8.64
C THR A 43 7.80 24.13 9.60
N SER A 44 7.94 22.81 9.70
CA SER A 44 7.25 21.98 10.70
C SER A 44 8.03 21.88 12.02
N LEU A 45 9.22 22.47 12.09
CA LEU A 45 10.04 22.48 13.29
C LEU A 45 9.54 23.53 14.30
N PRO A 46 9.70 23.28 15.60
CA PRO A 46 9.32 24.23 16.65
C PRO A 46 10.32 25.40 16.69
N VAL A 47 9.98 26.50 16.02
CA VAL A 47 10.76 27.74 15.99
C VAL A 47 10.33 28.71 17.10
N ASP A 48 11.22 29.62 17.45
CA ASP A 48 11.01 30.73 18.40
C ASP A 48 10.61 30.30 19.82
N LYS A 49 10.78 29.02 20.14
CA LYS A 49 10.57 28.46 21.48
C LYS A 49 11.69 27.48 21.87
N PRO A 50 12.06 27.42 23.16
CA PRO A 50 13.00 26.41 23.64
C PRO A 50 12.46 24.99 23.42
N ILE A 51 13.30 24.12 22.86
CA ILE A 51 13.05 22.67 22.76
C ILE A 51 14.29 21.88 23.16
N GLY A 52 14.07 20.76 23.85
CA GLY A 52 15.14 19.81 24.18
C GLY A 52 15.68 19.11 22.94
N VAL A 53 17.00 19.04 22.81
CA VAL A 53 17.69 18.37 21.69
C VAL A 53 17.22 16.93 21.53
N PHE A 54 17.06 16.17 22.62
CA PHE A 54 16.53 14.80 22.54
C PHE A 54 15.12 14.76 21.96
N SER A 55 14.19 15.59 22.47
CA SER A 55 12.80 15.62 21.98
C SER A 55 12.71 16.06 20.53
N LEU A 56 13.50 17.06 20.14
CA LEU A 56 13.62 17.49 18.75
C LEU A 56 14.06 16.34 17.84
N LEU A 57 15.15 15.66 18.20
CA LEU A 57 15.71 14.57 17.42
C LEU A 57 14.85 13.29 17.45
N ALA A 58 14.10 13.05 18.53
CA ALA A 58 13.24 11.88 18.66
C ALA A 58 11.93 12.01 17.86
N SER A 59 11.37 13.22 17.78
CA SER A 59 9.98 13.39 17.34
C SER A 59 9.78 14.35 16.17
N TYR A 60 10.76 15.20 15.82
CA TYR A 60 10.56 16.29 14.87
C TYR A 60 11.41 16.20 13.59
N VAL A 61 12.38 15.29 13.55
CA VAL A 61 13.23 15.03 12.38
C VAL A 61 13.30 13.53 12.12
N GLU A 62 13.80 13.11 10.97
CA GLU A 62 13.99 11.70 10.64
C GLU A 62 15.48 11.39 10.56
N LEU A 63 15.95 10.39 11.32
CA LEU A 63 17.39 10.10 11.47
C LEU A 63 17.88 8.89 10.67
N SER A 64 16.96 8.11 10.10
CA SER A 64 17.25 6.82 9.47
C SER A 64 16.94 6.80 7.97
N GLN A 65 16.44 7.90 7.40
CA GLN A 65 16.24 8.02 5.96
C GLN A 65 17.57 8.11 5.19
N PRO A 66 17.64 7.52 3.98
CA PRO A 66 18.70 7.85 3.04
C PRO A 66 18.73 9.36 2.76
N ALA A 67 19.93 9.96 2.72
CA ALA A 67 20.10 11.39 2.46
C ALA A 67 19.47 11.79 1.12
N THR A 68 18.64 12.83 1.13
CA THR A 68 18.05 13.37 -0.10
C THR A 68 19.10 14.15 -0.89
N THR A 69 18.82 14.43 -2.16
CA THR A 69 19.68 15.31 -2.97
C THR A 69 19.97 16.65 -2.33
N ARG A 70 18.97 17.22 -1.65
CA ARG A 70 19.14 18.50 -0.95
C ARG A 70 20.15 18.33 0.19
N ASP A 71 20.05 17.24 0.93
CA ASP A 71 20.98 16.92 2.01
C ASP A 71 22.40 16.69 1.47
N LEU A 72 22.55 15.97 0.36
CA LEU A 72 23.85 15.77 -0.31
C LEU A 72 24.47 17.11 -0.74
N ARG A 73 23.68 18.05 -1.29
CA ARG A 73 24.17 19.39 -1.65
C ARG A 73 24.59 20.21 -0.42
N ILE A 74 23.83 20.13 0.67
CA ILE A 74 24.19 20.80 1.93
C ILE A 74 25.47 20.19 2.49
N LEU A 75 25.59 18.86 2.50
CA LEU A 75 26.81 18.16 2.91
C LEU A 75 28.00 18.53 2.04
N LEU A 76 27.85 18.60 0.71
CA LEU A 76 28.89 19.07 -0.22
C LEU A 76 29.35 20.50 0.08
N SER A 77 28.42 21.39 0.50
CA SER A 77 28.74 22.76 0.87
C SER A 77 29.48 22.88 2.21
N ALA A 78 29.28 21.91 3.11
CA ALA A 78 29.93 21.85 4.42
C ALA A 78 31.21 21.00 4.43
N GLU A 79 31.44 20.17 3.42
CA GLU A 79 32.55 19.22 3.35
C GLU A 79 33.87 19.90 2.95
N SER A 80 34.96 19.52 3.63
CA SER A 80 36.31 20.04 3.37
C SER A 80 37.24 18.99 2.76
N SER A 81 36.88 17.70 2.83
CA SER A 81 37.64 16.59 2.26
C SER A 81 37.32 16.35 0.78
N LYS A 82 38.38 16.29 -0.04
CA LYS A 82 38.29 16.01 -1.49
C LYS A 82 37.75 14.60 -1.78
N ALA A 83 38.10 13.62 -0.95
CA ALA A 83 37.65 12.24 -1.11
C ALA A 83 36.13 12.10 -0.88
N THR A 84 35.59 12.80 0.12
CA THR A 84 34.16 12.75 0.46
C THR A 84 33.32 13.51 -0.57
N LYS A 85 33.81 14.63 -1.12
CA LYS A 85 33.10 15.37 -2.19
C LYS A 85 32.86 14.51 -3.43
N THR A 86 33.91 13.82 -3.88
CA THR A 86 33.84 12.95 -5.06
C THR A 86 32.80 11.84 -4.86
N ALA A 87 32.73 11.25 -3.66
CA ALA A 87 31.75 10.20 -3.35
C ALA A 87 30.28 10.70 -3.27
N LEU A 88 30.07 11.98 -2.93
CA LEU A 88 28.73 12.58 -2.83
C LEU A 88 28.19 13.05 -4.20
N GLU A 89 29.08 13.41 -5.14
CA GLU A 89 28.73 13.88 -6.49
C GLU A 89 28.20 12.77 -7.42
N ASP A 90 28.56 11.50 -7.16
CA ASP A 90 28.18 10.32 -7.96
C ASP A 90 26.74 9.79 -7.69
N LEU A 91 25.90 10.51 -6.93
CA LEU A 91 24.55 10.06 -6.56
C LEU A 91 23.42 10.71 -7.42
N PRO A 92 22.52 9.95 -8.08
CA PRO A 92 21.55 10.46 -9.08
C PRO A 92 20.19 10.95 -8.54
N VAL A 93 19.43 11.80 -9.30
CA VAL A 93 18.23 12.56 -8.81
C VAL A 93 17.15 12.90 -9.87
N ALA A 94 15.84 12.72 -9.55
CA ALA A 94 14.68 13.46 -10.11
C ALA A 94 13.40 13.37 -9.24
N TYR A 95 12.52 14.42 -9.18
CA TYR A 95 11.19 14.34 -8.52
C TYR A 95 10.07 15.27 -9.07
N ALA A 96 8.82 14.77 -9.21
CA ALA A 96 7.60 15.50 -9.61
C ALA A 96 6.39 15.18 -8.68
N GLU A 97 5.50 16.16 -8.42
CA GLU A 97 4.41 16.06 -7.43
C GLU A 97 3.38 14.95 -7.73
N LYS A 98 3.25 14.01 -6.80
CA LYS A 98 2.19 13.00 -6.72
C LYS A 98 1.73 12.93 -5.26
N ARG A 99 0.43 12.96 -4.98
CA ARG A 99 -0.14 12.85 -3.62
C ARG A 99 -0.60 11.40 -3.35
N PRO A 100 0.05 10.65 -2.45
CA PRO A 100 -0.38 9.29 -2.13
C PRO A 100 -1.63 9.29 -1.22
N SER A 101 -2.37 8.18 -1.23
CA SER A 101 -3.54 7.93 -0.36
C SER A 101 -3.44 6.58 0.33
N LEU A 102 -4.05 6.44 1.51
CA LEU A 102 -4.09 5.20 2.29
C LEU A 102 -5.52 4.79 2.63
N THR A 103 -5.77 3.48 2.67
CA THR A 103 -6.98 2.88 3.25
C THR A 103 -6.57 2.06 4.47
N VAL A 104 -7.01 2.46 5.66
CA VAL A 104 -6.53 1.90 6.94
C VAL A 104 -7.70 1.29 7.71
N SER A 105 -7.58 0.02 8.08
CA SER A 105 -8.48 -0.59 9.07
C SER A 105 -8.04 -0.16 10.47
N VAL A 106 -8.92 0.50 11.21
CA VAL A 106 -8.66 0.87 12.61
C VAL A 106 -8.70 -0.40 13.46
N VAL A 107 -7.64 -0.64 14.23
CA VAL A 107 -7.52 -1.84 15.07
C VAL A 107 -7.90 -1.46 16.49
N GLU A 108 -9.07 -1.93 16.89
CA GLU A 108 -9.58 -1.85 18.25
C GLU A 108 -10.19 -3.21 18.61
N ALA A 109 -9.73 -3.81 19.69
CA ALA A 109 -10.15 -5.15 20.11
C ALA A 109 -10.04 -5.31 21.64
N PRO A 110 -10.71 -6.29 22.26
CA PRO A 110 -10.45 -6.63 23.66
C PRO A 110 -8.97 -6.95 23.89
N ALA A 111 -8.39 -6.44 24.97
CA ALA A 111 -6.98 -6.67 25.26
C ALA A 111 -6.74 -8.14 25.65
N LEU A 112 -5.87 -8.83 24.91
CA LEU A 112 -5.48 -10.22 25.21
C LEU A 112 -4.86 -10.38 26.61
N SER A 113 -4.33 -9.30 27.18
CA SER A 113 -3.82 -9.27 28.56
C SER A 113 -4.90 -9.38 29.64
N GLY A 114 -6.19 -9.34 29.29
CA GLY A 114 -7.30 -9.36 30.24
C GLY A 114 -7.57 -8.04 30.96
N LYS A 115 -6.87 -6.95 30.57
CA LYS A 115 -7.14 -5.61 31.08
C LYS A 115 -8.49 -5.09 30.59
N GLU A 116 -9.14 -4.25 31.41
CA GLU A 116 -10.44 -3.65 31.10
C GLU A 116 -10.40 -2.72 29.87
N HIS A 117 -9.27 -2.06 29.62
CA HIS A 117 -9.12 -1.19 28.46
C HIS A 117 -8.91 -1.98 27.17
N PRO A 118 -9.50 -1.54 26.03
CA PRO A 118 -9.30 -2.19 24.75
C PRO A 118 -7.84 -2.07 24.29
N PHE A 119 -7.39 -3.06 23.53
CA PHE A 119 -6.17 -2.97 22.74
C PHE A 119 -6.41 -2.06 21.53
N LEU A 120 -5.55 -1.06 21.40
CA LEU A 120 -5.55 -0.09 20.32
C LEU A 120 -4.30 -0.28 19.46
N GLY A 121 -4.48 -0.49 18.16
CA GLY A 121 -3.36 -0.54 17.23
C GLY A 121 -2.70 0.83 17.13
N VAL A 122 -1.40 0.90 17.42
CA VAL A 122 -0.66 2.17 17.54
C VAL A 122 -0.78 3.02 16.27
N ALA A 123 -0.42 2.47 15.11
CA ALA A 123 -0.41 3.22 13.85
C ALA A 123 -1.83 3.53 13.34
N SER A 124 -2.75 2.57 13.43
CA SER A 124 -4.09 2.73 12.86
C SER A 124 -4.97 3.67 13.68
N THR A 125 -4.84 3.69 15.00
CA THR A 125 -5.52 4.67 15.85
C THR A 125 -4.88 6.05 15.77
N PHE A 126 -3.54 6.15 15.67
CA PHE A 126 -2.87 7.42 15.36
C PHE A 126 -3.36 8.03 14.04
N LEU A 127 -3.44 7.24 12.97
CA LEU A 127 -3.92 7.74 11.67
C LEU A 127 -5.41 8.15 11.72
N ALA A 128 -6.21 7.48 12.55
CA ALA A 128 -7.63 7.78 12.71
C ALA A 128 -7.90 9.10 13.45
N THR A 129 -6.95 9.63 14.22
CA THR A 129 -7.11 10.91 14.94
C THR A 129 -6.71 12.12 14.11
N LEU A 130 -6.04 11.93 12.97
CA LEU A 130 -5.54 13.01 12.13
C LEU A 130 -6.66 13.81 11.47
N ARG A 131 -6.40 15.10 11.28
CA ARG A 131 -7.28 16.07 10.64
C ARG A 131 -6.59 16.72 9.43
N PRO A 132 -7.35 17.29 8.47
CA PRO A 132 -6.75 18.08 7.40
C PRO A 132 -5.82 19.17 7.96
N GLY A 133 -4.57 19.16 7.53
CA GLY A 133 -3.52 20.08 8.02
C GLY A 133 -2.52 19.44 8.99
N ASP A 134 -2.84 18.27 9.56
CA ASP A 134 -1.91 17.54 10.41
C ASP A 134 -0.74 16.97 9.58
N MET A 135 0.45 16.98 10.18
CA MET A 135 1.67 16.52 9.53
C MET A 135 1.95 15.06 9.91
N VAL A 136 2.23 14.23 8.90
CA VAL A 136 2.60 12.81 9.07
C VAL A 136 3.94 12.55 8.42
N GLN A 137 4.84 11.89 9.14
CA GLN A 137 6.10 11.43 8.59
C GLN A 137 5.89 10.10 7.85
N LEU A 138 6.30 10.07 6.57
CA LEU A 138 6.13 8.91 5.70
C LEU A 138 7.34 8.69 4.80
N ALA A 139 7.58 7.43 4.45
CA ALA A 139 8.58 6.99 3.47
C ALA A 139 7.93 6.01 2.48
N VAL A 140 8.32 6.08 1.21
CA VAL A 140 7.84 5.15 0.18
C VAL A 140 8.75 3.94 0.20
N ARG A 141 8.14 2.76 0.22
CA ARG A 141 8.83 1.50 0.02
C ARG A 141 8.31 0.86 -1.25
N ALA A 142 9.22 0.56 -2.16
CA ALA A 142 8.87 -0.14 -3.39
C ALA A 142 8.27 -1.52 -3.06
N SER A 143 7.23 -1.90 -3.79
CA SER A 143 6.70 -3.27 -3.74
C SER A 143 7.52 -4.22 -4.61
N ALA A 144 7.17 -5.51 -4.58
CA ALA A 144 7.68 -6.46 -5.57
C ALA A 144 7.34 -5.96 -6.98
N ALA A 145 8.28 -6.10 -7.93
CA ALA A 145 8.12 -5.59 -9.29
C ALA A 145 6.90 -6.15 -10.04
N THR A 146 6.41 -7.32 -9.62
CA THR A 146 5.21 -7.96 -10.18
C THR A 146 3.91 -7.35 -9.66
N PHE A 147 3.93 -6.58 -8.57
CA PHE A 147 2.76 -6.00 -7.91
C PHE A 147 2.47 -4.57 -8.40
N HIS A 148 2.39 -4.41 -9.72
CA HIS A 148 2.00 -3.16 -10.39
C HIS A 148 1.05 -3.47 -11.56
N PRO A 149 0.21 -2.51 -11.98
CA PRO A 149 -0.59 -2.67 -13.20
C PRO A 149 0.29 -3.02 -14.40
N PRO A 150 -0.19 -3.84 -15.34
CA PRO A 150 0.52 -4.06 -16.60
C PRO A 150 0.74 -2.72 -17.34
N GLU A 151 1.96 -2.52 -17.83
CA GLU A 151 2.31 -1.35 -18.65
C GLU A 151 1.46 -1.30 -19.93
N ASP A 152 1.23 -2.47 -20.54
CA ASP A 152 0.25 -2.63 -21.60
C ASP A 152 -1.17 -2.47 -21.04
N ILE A 153 -1.83 -1.40 -21.48
CA ILE A 153 -3.16 -1.00 -21.01
C ILE A 153 -4.29 -1.85 -21.59
N SER A 154 -3.99 -2.68 -22.61
CA SER A 154 -4.91 -3.66 -23.19
C SER A 154 -4.99 -4.96 -22.40
N ILE A 155 -4.09 -5.17 -21.42
CA ILE A 155 -4.11 -6.34 -20.56
C ILE A 155 -5.06 -6.09 -19.37
N PRO A 156 -6.13 -6.89 -19.22
CA PRO A 156 -7.06 -6.76 -18.11
C PRO A 156 -6.43 -7.28 -16.79
N MET A 157 -6.90 -6.73 -15.68
CA MET A 157 -6.52 -7.16 -14.34
C MET A 157 -7.68 -7.90 -13.69
N ILE A 158 -7.39 -9.01 -13.01
CA ILE A 158 -8.32 -9.70 -12.09
C ILE A 158 -7.79 -9.51 -10.69
N MET A 159 -8.54 -8.79 -9.86
CA MET A 159 -8.12 -8.40 -8.52
C MET A 159 -9.00 -9.09 -7.48
N PHE A 160 -8.39 -9.69 -6.47
CA PHE A 160 -9.05 -10.35 -5.35
C PHE A 160 -8.70 -9.58 -4.07
N ALA A 161 -9.70 -8.93 -3.47
CA ALA A 161 -9.50 -8.08 -2.31
C ALA A 161 -10.60 -8.27 -1.28
N ALA A 162 -10.27 -8.05 -0.01
CA ALA A 162 -11.26 -7.99 1.06
C ALA A 162 -10.91 -6.88 2.06
N GLY A 163 -11.93 -6.12 2.49
CA GLY A 163 -11.75 -4.98 3.40
C GLY A 163 -10.67 -4.00 2.92
N SER A 164 -9.73 -3.64 3.79
CA SER A 164 -8.62 -2.72 3.46
C SER A 164 -7.65 -3.27 2.40
N GLY A 165 -7.72 -4.55 2.04
CA GLY A 165 -6.98 -5.11 0.90
C GLY A 165 -7.37 -4.50 -0.45
N LEU A 166 -8.44 -3.71 -0.50
CA LEU A 166 -8.81 -2.90 -1.66
C LEU A 166 -7.81 -1.76 -1.95
N SER A 167 -7.01 -1.33 -0.96
CA SER A 167 -6.11 -0.18 -1.05
C SER A 167 -5.23 -0.14 -2.31
N PRO A 168 -4.40 -1.17 -2.61
CA PRO A 168 -3.58 -1.15 -3.82
C PRO A 168 -4.42 -1.24 -5.11
N MET A 169 -5.51 -2.00 -5.08
CA MET A 169 -6.40 -2.17 -6.23
C MET A 169 -7.08 -0.84 -6.62
N ARG A 170 -7.43 -0.03 -5.63
CA ARG A 170 -7.92 1.34 -5.85
C ARG A 170 -6.88 2.18 -6.60
N GLY A 171 -5.60 2.07 -6.24
CA GLY A 171 -4.50 2.73 -6.95
C GLY A 171 -4.36 2.24 -8.40
N PHE A 172 -4.47 0.93 -8.64
CA PHE A 172 -4.44 0.35 -9.99
C PHE A 172 -5.58 0.87 -10.86
N LEU A 173 -6.79 0.92 -10.31
CA LEU A 173 -7.98 1.41 -11.01
C LEU A 173 -7.93 2.93 -11.22
N GLN A 174 -7.37 3.69 -10.28
CA GLN A 174 -7.15 5.13 -10.45
C GLN A 174 -6.19 5.40 -11.62
N GLU A 175 -5.14 4.58 -11.77
CA GLU A 175 -4.23 4.66 -12.93
C GLU A 175 -4.96 4.37 -14.25
N ARG A 176 -5.78 3.31 -14.31
CA ARG A 176 -6.62 3.01 -15.49
C ARG A 176 -7.63 4.13 -15.78
N SER A 177 -8.21 4.73 -14.74
CA SER A 177 -9.13 5.87 -14.87
C SER A 177 -8.46 7.09 -15.47
N ALA A 178 -7.26 7.43 -15.00
CA ALA A 178 -6.47 8.53 -15.56
C ALA A 178 -6.11 8.27 -17.04
N GLN A 179 -5.73 7.03 -17.38
CA GLN A 179 -5.45 6.63 -18.77
C GLN A 179 -6.70 6.73 -19.66
N LYS A 180 -7.87 6.27 -19.18
CA LYS A 180 -9.13 6.34 -19.92
C LYS A 180 -9.60 7.78 -20.13
N LYS A 181 -9.55 8.61 -19.09
CA LYS A 181 -9.88 10.05 -19.16
C LYS A 181 -8.95 10.81 -20.10
N ALA A 182 -7.71 10.34 -20.29
CA ALA A 182 -6.78 10.85 -21.30
C ALA A 182 -7.07 10.34 -22.73
N GLY A 183 -8.21 9.68 -22.97
CA GLY A 183 -8.64 9.19 -24.28
C GLY A 183 -8.02 7.87 -24.71
N ARG A 184 -7.35 7.13 -23.80
CA ARG A 184 -6.80 5.80 -24.12
C ARG A 184 -7.84 4.72 -23.91
N ASP A 185 -7.80 3.70 -24.76
CA ASP A 185 -8.62 2.51 -24.59
C ASP A 185 -7.96 1.56 -23.58
N VAL A 186 -8.56 1.43 -22.40
CA VAL A 186 -8.06 0.57 -21.32
C VAL A 186 -8.92 -0.67 -21.20
N ALA A 187 -8.31 -1.83 -21.04
CA ALA A 187 -9.03 -3.07 -20.83
C ALA A 187 -9.84 -3.04 -19.53
N LYS A 188 -11.08 -3.53 -19.60
CA LYS A 188 -11.96 -3.65 -18.43
C LYS A 188 -11.34 -4.63 -17.43
N SER A 189 -11.10 -4.16 -16.22
CA SER A 189 -10.61 -4.99 -15.12
C SER A 189 -11.78 -5.62 -14.35
N THR A 190 -11.54 -6.71 -13.62
CA THR A 190 -12.52 -7.33 -12.72
C THR A 190 -11.99 -7.28 -11.29
N LEU A 191 -12.83 -6.83 -10.36
CA LEU A 191 -12.52 -6.76 -8.93
C LEU A 191 -13.48 -7.67 -8.16
N PHE A 192 -12.99 -8.78 -7.65
CA PHE A 192 -13.70 -9.59 -6.66
C PHE A 192 -13.45 -9.00 -5.27
N PHE A 193 -14.49 -8.44 -4.66
CA PHE A 193 -14.38 -7.70 -3.40
C PHE A 193 -15.20 -8.33 -2.27
N GLY A 194 -14.55 -8.63 -1.14
CA GLY A 194 -15.20 -9.18 0.04
C GLY A 194 -15.38 -8.16 1.16
N CYS A 195 -16.59 -8.04 1.69
CA CYS A 195 -16.88 -7.27 2.90
C CYS A 195 -18.00 -7.93 3.73
N ARG A 196 -18.45 -7.30 4.81
CA ARG A 196 -19.51 -7.84 5.67
C ARG A 196 -20.88 -7.58 5.09
N SER A 197 -21.14 -6.34 4.70
CA SER A 197 -22.46 -5.85 4.31
C SER A 197 -22.33 -4.83 3.17
N PRO A 198 -23.29 -4.79 2.22
CA PRO A 198 -23.30 -3.75 1.20
C PRO A 198 -23.47 -2.34 1.78
N GLU A 199 -24.11 -2.21 2.94
CA GLU A 199 -24.45 -0.92 3.52
C GLU A 199 -23.47 -0.43 4.61
N GLU A 200 -22.61 -1.31 5.15
CA GLU A 200 -21.72 -0.95 6.28
C GLU A 200 -20.27 -0.71 5.84
N ASP A 201 -19.69 -1.66 5.11
CA ASP A 201 -18.25 -1.72 4.87
C ASP A 201 -17.91 -2.02 3.41
N PHE A 202 -18.83 -1.71 2.49
CA PHE A 202 -18.57 -1.74 1.06
C PHE A 202 -17.80 -0.49 0.61
N LEU A 203 -16.51 -0.49 0.95
CA LEU A 203 -15.59 0.63 0.76
C LEU A 203 -15.61 1.18 -0.67
N TYR A 204 -15.77 2.50 -0.79
CA TYR A 204 -15.75 3.26 -2.05
C TYR A 204 -16.82 2.87 -3.09
N SER A 205 -17.84 2.09 -2.68
CA SER A 205 -18.89 1.59 -3.58
C SER A 205 -19.80 2.68 -4.16
N ASP A 206 -20.00 3.78 -3.45
CA ASP A 206 -20.84 4.92 -3.80
C ASP A 206 -20.07 6.09 -4.44
N SER A 207 -18.74 5.97 -4.49
CA SER A 207 -17.81 7.00 -4.96
C SER A 207 -16.94 6.48 -6.11
N ASP A 208 -15.68 6.14 -5.85
CA ASP A 208 -14.71 5.80 -6.89
C ASP A 208 -15.13 4.56 -7.71
N LEU A 209 -15.57 3.49 -7.04
CA LEU A 209 -15.95 2.26 -7.73
C LEU A 209 -17.19 2.46 -8.59
N LYS A 210 -18.16 3.24 -8.13
CA LYS A 210 -19.35 3.60 -8.91
C LYS A 210 -18.95 4.30 -10.20
N GLU A 211 -18.14 5.36 -10.09
CA GLU A 211 -17.65 6.12 -11.24
C GLU A 211 -16.89 5.20 -12.21
N TRP A 212 -16.00 4.36 -11.71
CA TRP A 212 -15.17 3.50 -12.57
C TRP A 212 -15.96 2.35 -13.20
N GLN A 213 -17.05 1.91 -12.58
CA GLN A 213 -17.99 0.98 -13.21
C GLN A 213 -18.77 1.67 -14.34
N GLU A 214 -19.28 2.88 -14.13
CA GLU A 214 -19.99 3.66 -15.14
C GLU A 214 -19.09 4.00 -16.34
N LEU A 215 -17.81 4.28 -16.08
CA LEU A 215 -16.78 4.47 -17.11
C LEU A 215 -16.34 3.16 -17.77
N GLY A 216 -16.83 2.00 -17.33
CA GLY A 216 -16.44 0.69 -17.87
C GLY A 216 -14.97 0.34 -17.64
N ILE A 217 -14.34 0.87 -16.60
CA ILE A 217 -12.95 0.57 -16.21
C ILE A 217 -12.90 -0.72 -15.38
N VAL A 218 -13.90 -0.95 -14.53
CA VAL A 218 -13.95 -2.10 -13.64
C VAL A 218 -15.32 -2.76 -13.62
N ASP A 219 -15.33 -4.08 -13.47
CA ASP A 219 -16.48 -4.88 -13.08
C ASP A 219 -16.32 -5.32 -11.62
N VAL A 220 -17.17 -4.85 -10.71
CA VAL A 220 -17.07 -5.19 -9.28
C VAL A 220 -17.97 -6.38 -8.97
N ARG A 221 -17.37 -7.43 -8.41
CA ARG A 221 -17.98 -8.71 -8.05
C ARG A 221 -17.97 -8.88 -6.52
N PRO A 222 -19.00 -8.39 -5.82
CA PRO A 222 -19.02 -8.43 -4.36
C PRO A 222 -19.34 -9.82 -3.80
N ALA A 223 -18.81 -10.08 -2.61
CA ALA A 223 -19.18 -11.18 -1.71
C ALA A 223 -19.42 -10.63 -0.30
N PHE A 224 -20.62 -10.85 0.25
CA PHE A 224 -21.03 -10.30 1.54
C PHE A 224 -21.10 -11.41 2.59
N SER A 225 -20.19 -11.36 3.57
CA SER A 225 -20.06 -12.45 4.55
C SER A 225 -21.22 -12.56 5.54
N ARG A 226 -21.96 -11.46 5.78
CA ARG A 226 -23.16 -11.41 6.63
C ARG A 226 -24.47 -11.42 5.86
N TYR A 227 -24.44 -11.12 4.56
CA TYR A 227 -25.61 -11.05 3.67
C TYR A 227 -25.38 -11.80 2.35
N PRO A 228 -25.02 -13.10 2.40
CA PRO A 228 -24.65 -13.86 1.19
C PRO A 228 -25.76 -13.90 0.14
N GLU A 229 -27.03 -13.81 0.53
CA GLU A 229 -28.17 -13.72 -0.37
C GLU A 229 -28.13 -12.49 -1.29
N LYS A 230 -27.49 -11.39 -0.86
CA LYS A 230 -27.23 -10.20 -1.69
C LYS A 230 -26.03 -10.36 -2.62
N SER A 231 -25.33 -11.50 -2.56
CA SER A 231 -24.18 -11.84 -3.39
C SER A 231 -24.26 -13.26 -3.94
N PHE A 232 -25.43 -13.68 -4.44
CA PHE A 232 -25.66 -14.99 -5.08
C PHE A 232 -25.34 -16.21 -4.18
N GLY A 233 -25.48 -16.04 -2.86
CA GLY A 233 -25.07 -17.05 -1.87
C GLY A 233 -23.56 -17.07 -1.59
N CYS A 234 -22.75 -16.25 -2.27
CA CYS A 234 -21.32 -16.20 -2.07
C CYS A 234 -20.98 -15.42 -0.80
N ARG A 235 -20.42 -16.11 0.19
CA ARG A 235 -20.07 -15.52 1.50
C ARG A 235 -18.70 -14.85 1.46
N TYR A 236 -17.78 -15.42 0.69
CA TYR A 236 -16.40 -14.98 0.59
C TYR A 236 -15.96 -14.84 -0.87
N VAL A 237 -14.84 -14.15 -1.07
CA VAL A 237 -14.28 -13.84 -2.39
C VAL A 237 -14.06 -15.12 -3.20
N GLN A 238 -13.53 -16.18 -2.60
CA GLN A 238 -13.31 -17.46 -3.28
C GLN A 238 -14.62 -18.13 -3.74
N ASP A 239 -15.72 -17.96 -3.01
CA ASP A 239 -17.04 -18.49 -3.40
C ASP A 239 -17.53 -17.75 -4.64
N ARG A 240 -17.30 -16.42 -4.67
CA ARG A 240 -17.68 -15.57 -5.80
C ARG A 240 -16.85 -15.84 -7.04
N VAL A 241 -15.55 -16.10 -6.86
CA VAL A 241 -14.65 -16.53 -7.94
C VAL A 241 -15.09 -17.86 -8.53
N TRP A 242 -15.50 -18.83 -7.70
CA TRP A 242 -16.03 -20.11 -8.18
C TRP A 242 -17.35 -19.97 -8.93
N HIS A 243 -18.25 -19.12 -8.42
CA HIS A 243 -19.52 -18.80 -9.07
C HIS A 243 -19.29 -18.21 -10.48
N ASP A 244 -18.41 -17.20 -10.58
CA ASP A 244 -18.10 -16.50 -11.84
C ASP A 244 -16.87 -17.11 -12.58
N ARG A 245 -16.58 -18.40 -12.37
CA ARG A 245 -15.30 -19.01 -12.80
C ARG A 245 -15.01 -18.95 -14.29
N GLU A 246 -16.03 -18.99 -15.14
CA GLU A 246 -15.86 -18.91 -16.59
C GLU A 246 -15.28 -17.55 -17.02
N LEU A 247 -15.64 -16.46 -16.33
CA LEU A 247 -15.04 -15.14 -16.55
C LEU A 247 -13.54 -15.18 -16.25
N VAL A 248 -13.16 -15.81 -15.14
CA VAL A 248 -11.76 -15.90 -14.70
C VAL A 248 -10.94 -16.74 -15.67
N LYS A 249 -11.47 -17.90 -16.08
CA LYS A 249 -10.84 -18.76 -17.10
C LYS A 249 -10.65 -18.02 -18.42
N GLN A 250 -11.70 -17.37 -18.93
CA GLN A 250 -11.65 -16.65 -20.20
C GLN A 250 -10.61 -15.52 -20.18
N ALA A 251 -10.60 -14.71 -19.11
CA ALA A 251 -9.64 -13.63 -18.97
C ALA A 251 -8.20 -14.14 -18.86
N TYR A 252 -7.98 -15.22 -18.09
CA TYR A 252 -6.64 -15.77 -17.90
C TYR A 252 -6.11 -16.52 -19.14
N ASP A 253 -6.91 -17.36 -19.77
CA ASP A 253 -6.48 -18.21 -20.89
C ASP A 253 -6.47 -17.46 -22.23
N HIS A 254 -7.34 -16.48 -22.45
CA HIS A 254 -7.50 -15.82 -23.76
C HIS A 254 -7.15 -14.34 -23.79
N GLN A 255 -7.18 -13.63 -22.66
CA GLN A 255 -6.91 -12.18 -22.60
C GLN A 255 -5.59 -11.85 -21.92
N ASN A 256 -4.79 -12.88 -21.61
CA ASN A 256 -3.51 -12.75 -20.92
C ASN A 256 -3.60 -11.96 -19.59
N ALA A 257 -4.73 -12.05 -18.88
CA ALA A 257 -4.99 -11.24 -17.70
C ALA A 257 -3.92 -11.39 -16.60
N ARG A 258 -3.63 -10.29 -15.89
CA ARG A 258 -2.83 -10.33 -14.67
C ARG A 258 -3.70 -10.44 -13.43
N LEU A 259 -3.30 -11.30 -12.52
CA LEU A 259 -4.00 -11.59 -11.28
C LEU A 259 -3.31 -10.90 -10.11
N PHE A 260 -4.09 -10.39 -9.17
CA PHE A 260 -3.60 -9.74 -7.96
C PHE A 260 -4.44 -10.13 -6.75
N THR A 261 -3.80 -10.54 -5.65
CA THR A 261 -4.50 -10.79 -4.38
C THR A 261 -3.96 -9.87 -3.31
N CYS A 262 -4.83 -9.17 -2.60
CA CYS A 262 -4.45 -8.38 -1.43
C CYS A 262 -5.45 -8.48 -0.28
N GLY A 263 -4.95 -8.73 0.93
CA GLY A 263 -5.77 -8.87 2.13
C GLY A 263 -5.18 -9.86 3.12
N SER A 264 -6.04 -10.53 3.90
CA SER A 264 -5.60 -11.48 4.92
C SER A 264 -5.04 -12.78 4.33
N GLY A 265 -4.14 -13.43 5.07
CA GLY A 265 -3.58 -14.73 4.67
C GLY A 265 -4.64 -15.82 4.46
N LYS A 266 -5.72 -15.81 5.27
CA LYS A 266 -6.85 -16.73 5.11
C LYS A 266 -7.56 -16.55 3.76
N MET A 267 -7.79 -15.30 3.35
CA MET A 267 -8.40 -14.99 2.07
C MET A 267 -7.49 -15.45 0.93
N ALA A 268 -6.19 -15.13 0.99
CA ALA A 268 -5.25 -15.54 -0.04
C ALA A 268 -5.11 -17.07 -0.19
N GLN A 269 -5.18 -17.83 0.91
CA GLN A 269 -5.25 -19.30 0.85
C GLN A 269 -6.53 -19.79 0.18
N GLY A 270 -7.67 -19.15 0.44
CA GLY A 270 -8.94 -19.44 -0.25
C GLY A 270 -8.85 -19.20 -1.75
N ILE A 271 -8.25 -18.07 -2.15
CA ILE A 271 -8.01 -17.74 -3.57
C ILE A 271 -7.03 -18.74 -4.21
N LYS A 272 -5.93 -19.11 -3.52
CA LYS A 272 -5.02 -20.15 -4.01
C LYS A 272 -5.76 -21.45 -4.31
N ARG A 273 -6.58 -21.92 -3.36
CA ARG A 273 -7.36 -23.16 -3.54
C ARG A 273 -8.29 -23.08 -4.74
N VAL A 274 -9.12 -22.05 -4.82
CA VAL A 274 -10.10 -21.95 -5.91
C VAL A 274 -9.42 -21.83 -7.28
N LEU A 275 -8.33 -21.04 -7.39
CA LEU A 275 -7.60 -20.92 -8.66
C LEU A 275 -6.92 -22.23 -9.08
N THR A 276 -6.38 -23.01 -8.13
CA THR A 276 -5.85 -24.35 -8.44
C THR A 276 -6.96 -25.28 -8.95
N GLU A 277 -8.15 -25.25 -8.34
CA GLU A 277 -9.31 -26.02 -8.84
C GLU A 277 -9.76 -25.56 -10.23
N LEU A 278 -9.71 -24.25 -10.53
CA LEU A 278 -10.00 -23.77 -11.88
C LEU A 278 -9.00 -24.29 -12.92
N ILE A 279 -7.71 -24.33 -12.57
CA ILE A 279 -6.68 -24.90 -13.45
C ILE A 279 -6.97 -26.38 -13.70
N LYS A 280 -7.31 -27.13 -12.66
CA LYS A 280 -7.67 -28.54 -12.74
C LYS A 280 -8.87 -28.77 -13.66
N GLU A 281 -9.93 -27.98 -13.49
CA GLU A 281 -11.13 -28.05 -14.33
C GLU A 281 -10.82 -27.69 -15.80
N SER A 282 -10.05 -26.63 -16.05
CA SER A 282 -9.71 -26.19 -17.41
C SER A 282 -8.75 -27.12 -18.15
N ARG A 283 -7.83 -27.80 -17.44
CA ARG A 283 -6.78 -28.63 -18.04
C ARG A 283 -7.07 -30.13 -17.96
N GLY A 284 -8.05 -30.55 -17.16
CA GLY A 284 -8.35 -31.97 -16.95
C GLY A 284 -7.17 -32.73 -16.33
N CYS A 285 -6.38 -32.08 -15.47
CA CYS A 285 -5.13 -32.61 -14.93
C CYS A 285 -5.27 -33.15 -13.49
N SER A 286 -4.21 -33.76 -12.96
CA SER A 286 -4.15 -34.17 -11.55
C SER A 286 -3.94 -32.99 -10.61
N ASP A 287 -4.17 -33.21 -9.30
CA ASP A 287 -3.95 -32.19 -8.26
C ASP A 287 -2.49 -31.71 -8.21
N ASP A 288 -1.54 -32.64 -8.35
CA ASP A 288 -0.11 -32.32 -8.37
C ASP A 288 0.27 -31.46 -9.58
N GLU A 289 -0.32 -31.75 -10.75
CA GLU A 289 -0.08 -30.98 -11.95
C GLU A 289 -0.70 -29.58 -11.86
N ALA A 290 -1.93 -29.47 -11.34
CA ALA A 290 -2.60 -28.20 -11.11
C ALA A 290 -1.80 -27.32 -10.14
N ALA A 291 -1.28 -27.89 -9.06
CA ALA A 291 -0.41 -27.20 -8.13
C ALA A 291 0.86 -26.66 -8.81
N ARG A 292 1.55 -27.48 -9.63
CA ARG A 292 2.74 -27.04 -10.38
C ARG A 292 2.43 -25.94 -11.40
N LEU A 293 1.27 -25.98 -12.03
CA LEU A 293 0.82 -24.93 -12.96
C LEU A 293 0.51 -23.62 -12.23
N PHE A 294 -0.08 -23.71 -11.04
CA PHE A 294 -0.33 -22.56 -10.19
C PHE A 294 0.97 -21.89 -9.73
N GLU A 295 1.98 -22.67 -9.30
CA GLU A 295 3.29 -22.12 -8.91
C GLU A 295 3.99 -21.42 -10.09
N ARG A 296 3.84 -21.95 -11.32
CA ARG A 296 4.30 -21.25 -12.54
C ARG A 296 3.55 -19.93 -12.79
N ALA A 297 2.25 -19.87 -12.49
CA ALA A 297 1.46 -18.64 -12.62
C ALA A 297 1.97 -17.53 -11.69
N ILE A 298 2.35 -17.87 -10.45
CA ILE A 298 2.91 -16.92 -9.46
C ILE A 298 4.22 -16.29 -9.96
N GLN A 299 5.01 -17.01 -10.74
CA GLN A 299 6.28 -16.50 -11.26
C GLN A 299 6.11 -15.48 -12.41
N GLY A 300 4.90 -15.33 -12.96
CA GLY A 300 4.69 -14.49 -14.15
C GLY A 300 3.47 -13.57 -14.08
N ARG A 301 2.28 -14.14 -13.93
CA ARG A 301 1.00 -13.42 -14.14
C ARG A 301 0.19 -13.20 -12.88
N TYR A 302 0.64 -13.70 -11.74
CA TYR A 302 -0.07 -13.58 -10.47
C TYR A 302 0.83 -13.01 -9.38
N ALA A 303 0.43 -11.87 -8.81
CA ALA A 303 1.12 -11.24 -7.69
C ALA A 303 0.25 -11.21 -6.43
N ILE A 304 0.89 -11.31 -5.27
CA ILE A 304 0.21 -11.47 -3.97
C ILE A 304 0.84 -10.49 -2.97
N ASP A 305 0.00 -9.76 -2.24
CA ASP A 305 0.38 -8.85 -1.16
C ASP A 305 -0.48 -9.11 0.08
N ILE A 306 0.07 -9.79 1.08
CA ILE A 306 -0.66 -10.25 2.27
C ILE A 306 -0.15 -9.55 3.52
N PHE A 307 -1.07 -9.23 4.42
CA PHE A 307 -0.78 -8.74 5.76
C PHE A 307 -1.60 -9.53 6.80
N GLU A 308 -1.06 -9.61 8.02
CA GLU A 308 -1.68 -10.29 9.18
C GLU A 308 -2.32 -9.31 10.16
#